data_AF-A0AAW0EF18-F1
#
_entry.id   AF-A0AAW0EF18-F1
#
_cell.length_a   1.000
_cell.length_b   1.000
_cell.length_c   1.000
_cell.angle_alpha   90.00
_cell.angle_beta   90.00
_cell.angle_gamma   90.00
#
_symmetry.space_group_name_H-M   'P 1'
#
loop_
_entity.id
_entity.type
_entity.pdbx_description
1 polymer ?
#
loop_
_entity_poly.entity_id
_entity_poly.type
_entity_poly.pdbx_seq_one_letter_code
_entity_poly.pdbx_strand_id
1 'polypeptide(L)'
;MLMGTILRKPMIIGGLLITLLISARWVLDVIDTAHGFLNSRDPESYFAAPPRPRAIAELGLISASVLICDTMIIYRLWIVWNRSFVVVLVPMLALLGLLASGIGSTYQLAVTCPGESRFTEKIKQWIVQECVFNLVTNLYATGFIAYRICVTSSGLSDAANIRVNTRNALSRSTAIVVESSVLLSVWIIIGIILFAIKSPFHWFALGTLGTISGISFMLINVRVALGWSQSDEPIVSASKIVFNADGTPSVPATVLTDIEVDNGTDLEAGKILVIDV
;
A
#
# COMPACT_ATOMS: atom_id res chain seq x y z
N MET A 1 -1.97 -0.10 27.36
CA MET A 1 -3.03 -1.01 26.85
C MET A 1 -3.41 -0.73 25.38
N LEU A 2 -3.47 0.54 24.93
CA LEU A 2 -3.72 0.93 23.52
C LEU A 2 -2.71 0.37 22.49
N MET A 3 -1.41 0.30 22.82
CA MET A 3 -0.38 -0.19 21.89
C MET A 3 -0.58 -1.68 21.52
N GLY A 4 -1.13 -2.48 22.43
CA GLY A 4 -1.38 -3.91 22.21
C GLY A 4 -2.58 -4.20 21.30
N THR A 5 -3.59 -3.33 21.29
CA THR A 5 -4.76 -3.45 20.40
C THR A 5 -4.46 -2.95 18.99
N ILE A 6 -3.59 -1.94 18.85
CA ILE A 6 -3.12 -1.43 17.55
C ILE A 6 -2.24 -2.48 16.86
N LEU A 7 -1.36 -3.18 17.60
CA LEU A 7 -0.52 -4.24 17.05
C LEU A 7 -1.29 -5.46 16.53
N ARG A 8 -2.56 -5.66 16.92
CA ARG A 8 -3.36 -6.81 16.45
C ARG A 8 -3.82 -6.68 15.00
N LYS A 9 -3.70 -5.51 14.38
CA LYS A 9 -4.00 -5.33 12.96
C LYS A 9 -2.78 -5.79 12.14
N PRO A 10 -2.85 -6.91 11.38
CA PRO A 10 -1.71 -7.44 10.62
C PRO A 10 -1.09 -6.42 9.65
N MET A 11 -1.91 -5.46 9.21
CA MET A 11 -1.53 -4.34 8.36
C MET A 11 -0.57 -3.35 9.03
N ILE A 12 -0.62 -3.17 10.36
CA ILE A 12 0.29 -2.28 11.09
C ILE A 12 1.64 -2.97 11.32
N ILE A 13 1.61 -4.26 11.65
CA ILE A 13 2.82 -5.08 11.79
C ILE A 13 3.61 -5.07 10.48
N GLY A 14 2.96 -5.35 9.35
CA GLY A 14 3.67 -5.37 8.07
C GLY A 14 4.19 -4.00 7.66
N GLY A 15 3.46 -2.91 7.94
CA GLY A 15 3.94 -1.56 7.69
C GLY A 15 5.20 -1.22 8.50
N LEU A 16 5.21 -1.58 9.79
CA LEU A 16 6.37 -1.38 10.67
C LEU A 16 7.56 -2.24 10.24
N LEU A 17 7.30 -3.49 9.82
CA LEU A 17 8.31 -4.40 9.29
C LEU A 17 8.97 -3.84 8.02
N ILE A 18 8.17 -3.34 7.08
CA ILE A 18 8.66 -2.70 5.85
C ILE A 18 9.50 -1.47 6.18
N THR A 19 9.03 -0.60 7.08
CA THR A 19 9.81 0.59 7.48
C THR A 19 11.15 0.20 8.08
N LEU A 20 11.18 -0.80 8.96
CA LEU A 20 12.43 -1.30 9.55
C LEU A 20 13.39 -1.86 8.49
N LEU A 21 12.88 -2.64 7.53
CA LEU A 21 13.70 -3.21 6.45
C LEU A 21 14.25 -2.14 5.52
N ILE A 22 13.43 -1.16 5.14
CA ILE A 22 13.85 -0.03 4.31
C ILE A 22 14.91 0.78 5.06
N SER A 23 14.69 1.11 6.34
CA SER A 23 15.67 1.82 7.15
C SER A 23 16.98 1.05 7.30
N ALA A 24 16.93 -0.25 7.58
CA ALA A 24 18.12 -1.09 7.68
C ALA A 24 18.91 -1.12 6.36
N ARG A 25 18.21 -1.20 5.23
CA ARG A 25 18.85 -1.16 3.90
C ARG A 25 19.56 0.17 3.63
N TRP A 26 18.92 1.30 3.97
CA TRP A 26 19.52 2.62 3.83
C TRP A 26 20.77 2.79 4.71
N VAL A 27 20.74 2.27 5.93
CA VAL A 27 21.91 2.29 6.83
C VAL A 27 23.08 1.51 6.21
N LEU A 28 22.81 0.32 5.65
CA LEU A 28 23.85 -0.46 4.97
C LEU A 28 24.42 0.27 3.74
N ASP A 29 23.56 0.91 2.95
CA ASP A 29 23.97 1.67 1.75
C ASP A 29 24.91 2.83 2.12
N VAL A 30 24.56 3.58 3.17
CA VAL A 30 25.39 4.67 3.71
C VAL A 30 26.72 4.13 4.21
N ILE A 31 26.72 3.00 4.92
CA ILE A 31 27.95 2.36 5.42
C ILE A 31 28.83 1.87 4.26
N ASP A 32 28.27 1.23 3.24
CA ASP A 32 29.04 0.75 2.08
C ASP A 32 29.63 1.90 1.28
N THR A 33 28.84 2.96 1.10
CA THR A 33 29.25 4.19 0.43
C THR A 33 30.37 4.90 1.21
N ALA A 34 30.19 5.10 2.53
CA ALA A 34 31.21 5.70 3.38
C ALA A 34 32.52 4.90 3.37
N HIS A 35 32.44 3.57 3.47
CA HIS A 35 33.63 2.73 3.33
C HIS A 35 34.26 2.80 1.94
N GLY A 36 33.46 2.90 0.89
CA GLY A 36 33.96 3.05 -0.48
C GLY A 36 34.73 4.34 -0.67
N PHE A 37 34.19 5.47 -0.23
CA PHE A 37 34.85 6.77 -0.42
C PHE A 37 35.97 7.05 0.58
N LEU A 38 35.89 6.57 1.82
CA LEU A 38 36.87 6.88 2.87
C LEU A 38 38.08 5.95 2.88
N ASN A 39 37.91 4.67 2.50
CA ASN A 39 38.97 3.66 2.63
C ASN A 39 39.59 3.22 1.30
N SER A 40 39.06 3.65 0.15
CA SER A 40 39.65 3.31 -1.15
C SER A 40 40.38 4.52 -1.75
N ARG A 41 41.60 4.28 -2.26
CA ARG A 41 42.34 5.29 -3.03
C ARG A 41 41.71 5.55 -4.40
N ASP A 42 41.04 4.53 -4.95
CA ASP A 42 40.35 4.56 -6.24
C ASP A 42 38.91 4.02 -6.09
N PRO A 43 37.90 4.90 -5.95
CA PRO A 43 36.49 4.50 -5.73
C PRO A 43 35.93 3.59 -6.82
N GLU A 44 36.33 3.80 -8.07
CA GLU A 44 35.86 3.00 -9.20
C GLU A 44 36.29 1.54 -9.08
N SER A 45 37.53 1.28 -8.66
CA SER A 45 38.03 -0.08 -8.43
C SER A 45 37.32 -0.76 -7.26
N TYR A 46 36.90 0.02 -6.25
CA TYR A 46 36.18 -0.47 -5.08
C TYR A 46 34.75 -0.92 -5.41
N PHE A 47 34.06 -0.23 -6.33
CA PHE A 47 32.72 -0.60 -6.79
C PHE A 47 32.73 -1.64 -7.93
N ALA A 48 33.84 -1.74 -8.67
CA ALA A 48 34.06 -2.79 -9.67
C ALA A 48 34.46 -4.15 -9.04
N ALA A 49 34.92 -4.14 -7.79
CA ALA A 49 35.30 -5.34 -7.05
C ALA A 49 34.13 -6.32 -6.81
N PRO A 50 34.44 -7.63 -6.62
CA PRO A 50 33.43 -8.67 -6.42
C PRO A 50 32.48 -8.40 -5.24
N PRO A 51 31.27 -9.00 -5.28
CA PRO A 51 30.23 -8.76 -4.30
C PRO A 51 30.69 -9.14 -2.89
N ARG A 52 30.69 -8.14 -2.00
CA ARG A 52 30.99 -8.31 -0.58
C ARG A 52 29.74 -8.84 0.14
N PRO A 53 29.87 -9.49 1.30
CA PRO A 53 28.72 -10.00 2.06
C PRO A 53 27.65 -8.93 2.35
N ARG A 54 28.05 -7.67 2.48
CA ARG A 54 27.13 -6.52 2.58
C ARG A 54 26.24 -6.34 1.35
N ALA A 55 26.78 -6.41 0.13
CA ALA A 55 25.98 -6.31 -1.09
C ALA A 55 24.96 -7.46 -1.22
N ILE A 56 25.30 -8.64 -0.68
CA ILE A 56 24.39 -9.79 -0.62
C ILE A 56 23.27 -9.54 0.41
N ALA A 57 23.62 -9.06 1.61
CA ALA A 57 22.64 -8.71 2.65
C ALA A 57 21.69 -7.60 2.18
N GLU A 58 22.23 -6.61 1.48
CA GLU A 58 21.51 -5.52 0.85
C GLU A 58 20.48 -5.98 -0.19
N LEU A 59 20.88 -6.91 -1.07
CA LEU A 59 19.97 -7.52 -2.05
C LEU A 59 18.89 -8.38 -1.36
N GLY A 60 19.27 -9.14 -0.33
CA GLY A 60 18.31 -9.92 0.45
C GLY A 60 17.27 -9.04 1.17
N LEU A 61 17.69 -7.90 1.74
CA LEU A 61 16.80 -6.95 2.41
C LEU A 61 15.83 -6.29 1.44
N ILE A 62 16.27 -5.93 0.22
CA ILE A 62 15.34 -5.37 -0.76
C ILE A 62 14.32 -6.40 -1.22
N SER A 63 14.74 -7.63 -1.55
CA SER A 63 13.82 -8.70 -1.94
C SER A 63 12.83 -9.04 -0.83
N ALA A 64 13.27 -9.09 0.44
CA ALA A 64 12.39 -9.29 1.58
C ALA A 64 11.37 -8.14 1.72
N SER A 65 11.81 -6.89 1.56
CA SER A 65 10.92 -5.73 1.65
C SER A 65 9.83 -5.75 0.57
N VAL A 66 10.18 -6.09 -0.69
CA VAL A 66 9.22 -6.20 -1.80
C VAL A 66 8.25 -7.36 -1.56
N LEU A 67 8.75 -8.51 -1.09
CA LEU A 67 7.92 -9.66 -0.76
C LEU A 67 6.86 -9.33 0.30
N ILE A 68 7.24 -8.60 1.35
CA ILE A 68 6.30 -8.19 2.40
C ILE A 68 5.30 -7.17 1.84
N CYS A 69 5.74 -6.19 1.03
CA CYS A 69 4.84 -5.25 0.35
C CYS A 69 3.78 -5.98 -0.47
N ASP A 70 4.19 -6.92 -1.33
CA ASP A 70 3.28 -7.68 -2.19
C ASP A 70 2.34 -8.58 -1.39
N THR A 71 2.84 -9.22 -0.33
CA THR A 71 2.01 -10.01 0.60
C THR A 71 0.91 -9.14 1.22
N MET A 72 1.23 -7.91 1.62
CA MET A 72 0.24 -7.00 2.21
C MET A 72 -0.78 -6.51 1.18
N ILE A 73 -0.37 -6.28 -0.06
CA ILE A 73 -1.30 -5.93 -1.16
C ILE A 73 -2.26 -7.10 -1.42
N ILE A 74 -1.76 -8.33 -1.45
CA ILE A 74 -2.56 -9.54 -1.61
C ILE A 74 -3.56 -9.71 -0.46
N TYR A 75 -3.12 -9.49 0.78
CA TYR A 75 -3.99 -9.53 1.95
C TYR A 75 -5.15 -8.54 1.84
N ARG A 76 -4.90 -7.33 1.33
CA ARG A 76 -5.96 -6.33 1.08
C ARG A 76 -6.92 -6.79 0.00
N LEU A 77 -6.40 -7.30 -1.11
CA LEU A 77 -7.21 -7.81 -2.20
C LEU A 77 -8.16 -8.91 -1.72
N TRP A 78 -7.65 -9.81 -0.88
CA TRP A 78 -8.45 -10.88 -0.26
C TRP A 78 -9.59 -10.36 0.61
N ILE A 79 -9.34 -9.33 1.45
CA ILE A 79 -10.38 -8.70 2.27
C ILE A 79 -11.44 -8.01 1.40
N VAL A 80 -11.01 -7.24 0.40
CA VAL A 80 -11.90 -6.47 -0.49
C VAL A 80 -12.84 -7.38 -1.29
N TRP A 81 -12.38 -8.59 -1.64
CA TRP A 81 -13.16 -9.59 -2.37
C TRP A 81 -13.90 -10.59 -1.48
N ASN A 82 -14.21 -10.21 -0.24
CA ASN A 82 -14.95 -11.04 0.72
C ASN A 82 -14.36 -12.45 0.86
N ARG A 83 -13.02 -12.53 0.93
CA ARG A 83 -12.25 -13.78 1.08
C ARG A 83 -12.33 -14.77 -0.10
N SER A 84 -12.69 -14.32 -1.30
CA SER A 84 -12.64 -15.19 -2.50
C SER A 84 -11.21 -15.57 -2.88
N PHE A 85 -10.92 -16.87 -2.87
CA PHE A 85 -9.60 -17.41 -3.22
C PHE A 85 -9.28 -17.34 -4.72
N VAL A 86 -10.30 -17.26 -5.59
CA VAL A 86 -10.11 -17.27 -7.06
C VAL A 86 -9.32 -16.05 -7.53
N VAL A 87 -9.61 -14.87 -6.96
CA VAL A 87 -8.95 -13.61 -7.34
C VAL A 87 -7.53 -13.52 -6.76
N VAL A 88 -7.29 -14.20 -5.64
CA VAL A 88 -6.00 -14.17 -4.92
C VAL A 88 -5.00 -15.19 -5.50
N LEU A 89 -5.47 -16.20 -6.23
CA LEU A 89 -4.61 -17.24 -6.80
C LEU A 89 -3.53 -16.67 -7.73
N VAL A 90 -3.91 -15.75 -8.63
CA VAL A 90 -2.98 -15.14 -9.60
C VAL A 90 -1.84 -14.38 -8.91
N PRO A 91 -2.09 -13.42 -8.00
CA PRO A 91 -1.00 -12.70 -7.35
C PRO A 91 -0.24 -13.58 -6.34
N MET A 92 -0.84 -14.64 -5.79
CA MET A 92 -0.09 -15.62 -4.98
C MET A 92 0.93 -16.40 -5.83
N LEU A 93 0.58 -16.80 -7.05
CA LEU A 93 1.53 -17.44 -7.96
C LEU A 93 2.64 -16.49 -8.36
N ALA A 94 2.32 -15.22 -8.62
CA ALA A 94 3.32 -14.19 -8.90
C ALA A 94 4.23 -13.93 -7.69
N LEU A 95 3.70 -13.99 -6.46
CA LEU A 95 4.48 -13.87 -5.23
C LEU A 95 5.46 -15.04 -5.01
N LEU A 96 5.06 -16.26 -5.38
CA LEU A 96 5.98 -17.40 -5.38
C LEU A 96 7.07 -17.24 -6.44
N GLY A 97 6.73 -16.71 -7.61
CA GLY A 97 7.69 -16.32 -8.64
C GLY A 97 8.69 -15.28 -8.14
N LEU A 98 8.19 -14.25 -7.46
CA LEU A 98 9.00 -13.20 -6.83
C LEU A 98 9.97 -13.77 -5.79
N LEU A 99 9.47 -14.63 -4.89
CA LEU A 99 10.28 -15.30 -3.88
C LEU A 99 11.39 -16.15 -4.53
N ALA A 100 11.05 -16.94 -5.55
CA ALA A 100 12.02 -17.75 -6.28
C ALA A 100 13.07 -16.87 -6.98
N SER A 101 12.65 -15.76 -7.59
CA SER A 101 13.58 -14.82 -8.23
C SER A 101 14.49 -14.09 -7.25
N GLY A 102 13.99 -13.72 -6.07
CA GLY A 102 14.79 -13.07 -5.02
C GLY A 102 15.82 -14.02 -4.40
N ILE A 103 15.45 -15.29 -4.18
CA ILE A 103 16.41 -16.32 -3.75
C ILE A 103 17.45 -16.56 -4.86
N GLY A 104 17.00 -16.65 -6.11
CA GLY A 104 17.87 -16.83 -7.28
C GLY A 104 18.87 -15.69 -7.46
N SER A 105 18.43 -14.44 -7.35
CA SER A 105 19.29 -13.26 -7.47
C SER A 105 20.34 -13.22 -6.35
N THR A 106 19.93 -13.48 -5.10
CA THR A 106 20.83 -13.50 -3.93
C THR A 106 21.83 -14.65 -4.01
N TYR A 107 21.40 -15.84 -4.42
CA TYR A 107 22.27 -17.01 -4.58
C TYR A 107 23.31 -16.81 -5.68
N GLN A 108 22.89 -16.30 -6.85
CA GLN A 108 23.82 -16.04 -7.95
C GLN A 108 24.84 -14.96 -7.57
N LEU A 109 24.43 -13.94 -6.80
CA LEU A 109 25.35 -12.94 -6.27
C LEU A 109 26.35 -13.55 -5.29
N ALA A 110 25.95 -14.51 -4.47
CA ALA A 110 26.83 -15.20 -3.50
C ALA A 110 27.83 -16.16 -4.16
N VAL A 111 27.44 -16.79 -5.28
CA VAL A 111 28.28 -17.77 -6.01
C VAL A 111 29.22 -17.10 -7.03
N THR A 112 29.02 -15.81 -7.34
CA THR A 112 29.87 -15.10 -8.30
C THR A 112 31.31 -15.01 -7.77
N CYS A 113 32.23 -15.68 -8.46
CA CYS A 113 33.64 -15.77 -8.06
C CYS A 113 34.34 -14.39 -8.11
N PRO A 114 35.35 -14.17 -7.23
CA PRO A 114 36.21 -12.99 -7.29
C PRO A 114 37.06 -13.00 -8.55
N GLY A 115 36.56 -12.40 -9.63
CA GLY A 115 37.22 -12.35 -10.94
C GLY A 115 36.26 -12.24 -12.13
N GLU A 116 34.99 -12.62 -11.96
CA GLU A 116 33.95 -12.30 -12.93
C GLU A 116 33.36 -10.91 -12.64
N SER A 117 33.02 -10.17 -13.70
CA SER A 117 32.33 -8.89 -13.55
C SER A 117 31.08 -9.07 -12.68
N ARG A 118 30.80 -8.09 -11.81
CA ARG A 118 29.62 -7.98 -10.91
C ARG A 118 28.25 -8.26 -11.58
N PHE A 119 28.24 -8.39 -12.91
CA PHE A 119 27.09 -8.55 -13.79
C PHE A 119 27.20 -9.74 -14.74
N THR A 120 27.23 -10.95 -14.18
CA THR A 120 26.95 -12.14 -14.98
C THR A 120 25.52 -12.06 -15.52
N GLU A 121 25.32 -12.41 -16.79
CA GLU A 121 24.01 -12.36 -17.48
C GLU A 121 22.90 -13.11 -16.71
N LYS A 122 23.29 -14.09 -15.88
CA LYS A 122 22.39 -14.83 -15.01
C LYS A 122 21.76 -13.97 -13.91
N ILE A 123 22.54 -13.18 -13.16
CA ILE A 123 22.02 -12.28 -12.10
C ILE A 123 21.02 -11.29 -12.71
N LYS A 124 21.34 -10.80 -13.90
CA LYS A 124 20.49 -9.87 -14.64
C LYS A 124 19.10 -10.42 -14.92
N GLN A 125 19.02 -11.64 -15.39
CA GLN A 125 17.75 -12.30 -15.69
C GLN A 125 16.89 -12.44 -14.44
N TRP A 126 17.48 -12.81 -13.29
CA TRP A 126 16.76 -12.92 -12.03
C TRP A 126 16.20 -11.58 -11.53
N ILE A 127 16.98 -10.51 -11.60
CA ILE A 127 16.53 -9.16 -11.21
C ILE A 127 15.39 -8.68 -12.11
N VAL A 128 15.49 -8.90 -13.42
CA VAL A 128 14.42 -8.52 -14.36
C VAL A 128 13.14 -9.32 -14.09
N GLN A 129 13.26 -10.63 -13.80
CA GLN A 129 12.12 -11.45 -13.40
C GLN A 129 11.45 -10.91 -12.13
N GLU A 130 12.25 -10.55 -11.12
CA GLU A 130 11.77 -9.96 -9.86
C GLU A 130 10.99 -8.66 -10.12
N CYS A 131 11.52 -7.77 -10.97
CA CYS A 131 10.85 -6.55 -11.40
C CYS A 131 9.51 -6.82 -12.12
N VAL A 132 9.46 -7.82 -13.01
CA VAL A 132 8.26 -8.17 -13.76
C VAL A 132 7.18 -8.76 -12.85
N PHE A 133 7.54 -9.68 -11.95
CA PHE A 133 6.57 -10.27 -11.00
C PHE A 133 5.99 -9.21 -10.05
N ASN A 134 6.82 -8.29 -9.55
CA ASN A 134 6.37 -7.17 -8.74
C ASN A 134 5.39 -6.27 -9.52
N LEU A 135 5.73 -5.89 -10.75
CA LEU A 135 4.89 -5.03 -11.60
C LEU A 135 3.53 -5.70 -11.90
N VAL A 136 3.54 -6.98 -12.27
CA VAL A 136 2.31 -7.75 -12.54
C VAL A 136 1.44 -7.83 -11.29
N THR A 137 2.02 -8.15 -10.13
CA THR A 137 1.27 -8.25 -8.86
C THR A 137 0.65 -6.91 -8.48
N ASN A 138 1.42 -5.84 -8.59
CA ASN A 138 0.98 -4.51 -8.20
C ASN A 138 -0.11 -3.97 -9.13
N LEU A 139 0.05 -4.10 -10.46
CA LEU A 139 -0.97 -3.69 -11.42
C LEU A 139 -2.23 -4.55 -11.31
N TYR A 140 -2.09 -5.86 -11.16
CA TYR A 140 -3.23 -6.78 -11.01
C TYR A 140 -4.04 -6.44 -9.76
N ALA A 141 -3.39 -6.36 -8.61
CA ALA A 141 -4.08 -6.05 -7.36
C ALA A 141 -4.70 -4.66 -7.38
N THR A 142 -3.98 -3.65 -7.89
CA THR A 142 -4.50 -2.29 -8.00
C THR A 142 -5.71 -2.22 -8.92
N GLY A 143 -5.64 -2.85 -10.09
CA GLY A 143 -6.74 -2.90 -11.06
C GLY A 143 -7.98 -3.58 -10.50
N PHE A 144 -7.82 -4.72 -9.80
CA PHE A 144 -8.96 -5.42 -9.18
C PHE A 144 -9.56 -4.67 -8.00
N ILE A 145 -8.74 -3.98 -7.20
CA ILE A 145 -9.22 -3.11 -6.11
C ILE A 145 -10.02 -1.95 -6.71
N ALA A 146 -9.47 -1.25 -7.71
CA ALA A 146 -10.14 -0.14 -8.38
C ALA A 146 -11.46 -0.58 -9.05
N TYR A 147 -11.44 -1.72 -9.76
CA TYR A 147 -12.63 -2.31 -10.37
C TYR A 147 -13.73 -2.59 -9.35
N ARG A 148 -13.39 -3.23 -8.22
CA ARG A 148 -14.38 -3.55 -7.18
C ARG A 148 -15.02 -2.31 -6.59
N ILE A 149 -14.24 -1.25 -6.37
CA ILE A 149 -14.76 0.04 -5.87
C ILE A 149 -15.72 0.66 -6.89
N CYS A 150 -15.33 0.69 -8.16
CA CYS A 150 -16.18 1.23 -9.24
C CYS A 150 -17.51 0.45 -9.37
N VAL A 151 -17.47 -0.88 -9.36
CA VAL A 151 -18.69 -1.71 -9.46
C VAL A 151 -19.60 -1.52 -8.25
N THR A 152 -19.04 -1.52 -7.04
CA THR A 152 -19.81 -1.32 -5.80
C THR A 152 -20.50 0.05 -5.79
N SER A 153 -19.84 1.09 -6.31
CA SER A 153 -20.43 2.43 -6.41
C SER A 153 -21.53 2.53 -7.49
N SER A 154 -21.48 1.68 -8.52
CA SER A 154 -22.41 1.73 -9.65
C SER A 154 -23.72 0.97 -9.38
N GLY A 155 -23.71 -0.05 -8.51
CA GLY A 155 -24.90 -0.81 -8.13
C GLY A 155 -25.88 -0.08 -7.19
N LEU A 156 -25.50 1.11 -6.68
CA LEU A 156 -26.28 1.92 -5.75
C LEU A 156 -27.05 3.07 -6.44
N SER A 157 -27.18 3.03 -7.77
CA SER A 157 -27.60 4.14 -8.65
C SER A 157 -29.10 4.50 -8.62
N ASP A 158 -29.96 3.76 -7.92
CA ASP A 158 -31.42 4.01 -7.96
C ASP A 158 -31.93 5.06 -6.94
N ALA A 159 -31.07 5.66 -6.11
CA ALA A 159 -31.47 6.73 -5.17
C ALA A 159 -30.83 8.07 -5.56
N ALA A 160 -31.54 8.85 -6.38
CA ALA A 160 -30.96 9.75 -7.39
C ALA A 160 -30.35 11.10 -6.94
N ASN A 161 -30.56 11.63 -5.72
CA ASN A 161 -30.20 13.04 -5.46
C ASN A 161 -29.16 13.33 -4.36
N ILE A 162 -28.88 12.40 -3.45
CA ILE A 162 -27.88 12.60 -2.37
C ILE A 162 -26.50 12.03 -2.75
N ARG A 163 -26.43 11.15 -3.75
CA ARG A 163 -25.25 10.30 -4.04
C ARG A 163 -24.32 10.77 -5.15
N VAL A 164 -24.63 11.86 -5.86
CA VAL A 164 -23.78 12.39 -6.95
C VAL A 164 -22.41 12.83 -6.40
N ASN A 165 -22.38 13.39 -5.18
CA ASN A 165 -21.12 13.77 -4.52
C ASN A 165 -20.29 12.53 -4.13
N THR A 166 -20.93 11.47 -3.63
CA THR A 166 -20.29 10.20 -3.26
C THR A 166 -19.69 9.48 -4.47
N ARG A 167 -20.38 9.48 -5.62
CA ARG A 167 -19.87 8.89 -6.88
C ARG A 167 -18.63 9.62 -7.38
N ASN A 168 -18.61 10.95 -7.32
CA ASN A 168 -17.46 11.76 -7.72
C ASN A 168 -16.27 11.60 -6.77
N ALA A 169 -16.52 11.40 -5.47
CA ALA A 169 -15.49 11.12 -4.50
C ALA A 169 -14.87 9.73 -4.67
N LEU A 170 -15.69 8.70 -4.88
CA LEU A 170 -15.25 7.33 -5.13
C LEU A 170 -14.48 7.19 -6.44
N SER A 171 -14.95 7.80 -7.54
CA SER A 171 -14.24 7.81 -8.82
C SER A 171 -12.91 8.56 -8.74
N ARG A 172 -12.86 9.67 -7.99
CA ARG A 172 -11.61 10.38 -7.71
C ARG A 172 -10.66 9.52 -6.89
N SER A 173 -11.16 8.75 -5.92
CA SER A 173 -10.33 7.86 -5.10
C SER A 173 -9.70 6.72 -5.92
N THR A 174 -10.44 6.13 -6.87
CA THR A 174 -9.92 5.05 -7.73
C THR A 174 -8.91 5.57 -8.74
N ALA A 175 -9.11 6.76 -9.29
CA ALA A 175 -8.14 7.41 -10.17
C ALA A 175 -6.78 7.62 -9.48
N ILE A 176 -6.78 8.06 -8.22
CA ILE A 176 -5.54 8.29 -7.44
C ILE A 176 -4.83 6.97 -7.10
N VAL A 177 -5.60 5.89 -6.87
CA VAL A 177 -5.05 4.54 -6.65
C VAL A 177 -4.32 4.05 -7.90
N VAL A 178 -4.93 4.25 -9.08
CA VAL A 178 -4.29 3.95 -10.37
C VAL A 178 -3.04 4.81 -10.57
N GLU A 179 -3.12 6.12 -10.31
CA GLU A 179 -1.99 7.05 -10.42
C GLU A 179 -0.78 6.59 -9.58
N SER A 180 -1.01 6.15 -8.35
CA SER A 180 0.05 5.68 -7.44
C SER A 180 0.74 4.39 -7.94
N SER A 181 0.00 3.50 -8.61
CA SER A 181 0.54 2.28 -9.22
C SER A 181 1.30 2.55 -10.53
N VAL A 182 0.88 3.57 -11.28
CA VAL A 182 1.59 4.04 -12.47
C VAL A 182 2.95 4.60 -12.08
N LEU A 183 3.05 5.36 -10.98
CA LEU A 183 4.33 5.86 -10.48
C LEU A 183 5.34 4.74 -10.20
N LEU A 184 4.91 3.67 -9.53
CA LEU A 184 5.77 2.52 -9.28
C LEU A 184 6.17 1.81 -10.58
N SER A 185 5.21 1.62 -11.48
CA SER A 185 5.42 0.94 -12.77
C SER A 185 6.41 1.71 -13.65
N VAL A 186 6.26 3.03 -13.73
CA VAL A 186 7.18 3.91 -14.46
C VAL A 186 8.59 3.82 -13.88
N TRP A 187 8.73 3.80 -12.54
CA TRP A 187 10.04 3.67 -11.92
C TRP A 187 10.72 2.33 -12.21
N ILE A 188 9.96 1.22 -12.15
CA ILE A 188 10.45 -0.12 -12.51
C ILE A 188 10.89 -0.15 -13.98
N ILE A 189 10.09 0.43 -14.89
CA ILE A 189 10.41 0.50 -16.31
C ILE A 189 11.69 1.32 -16.55
N ILE A 190 11.85 2.47 -15.89
CA ILE A 190 13.08 3.28 -15.94
C ILE A 190 14.26 2.43 -15.46
N GLY A 191 14.10 1.69 -14.36
CA GLY A 191 15.11 0.77 -13.86
C GLY A 191 15.54 -0.28 -14.89
N ILE A 192 14.57 -0.91 -15.56
CA ILE A 192 14.82 -1.90 -16.63
C ILE A 192 15.52 -1.26 -17.84
N ILE A 193 15.14 -0.05 -18.24
CA ILE A 193 15.77 0.68 -19.37
C ILE A 193 17.22 1.05 -19.03
N LEU A 194 17.47 1.61 -17.83
CA LEU A 194 18.82 1.94 -17.36
C LEU A 194 19.70 0.69 -17.32
N PHE A 195 19.10 -0.44 -16.96
CA PHE A 195 19.74 -1.73 -16.96
C PHE A 195 20.09 -2.24 -18.36
N ALA A 196 19.19 -2.07 -19.34
CA ALA A 196 19.42 -2.42 -20.74
C ALA A 196 20.56 -1.59 -21.36
N ILE A 197 20.68 -0.31 -20.98
CA ILE A 197 21.73 0.61 -21.45
C ILE A 197 23.07 0.35 -20.73
N LYS A 198 23.11 -0.54 -19.71
CA LYS A 198 24.29 -0.79 -18.84
C LYS A 198 24.83 0.49 -18.21
N SER A 199 23.95 1.44 -17.93
CA SER A 199 24.31 2.74 -17.36
C SER A 199 24.59 2.60 -15.86
N PRO A 200 25.63 3.23 -15.29
CA PRO A 200 25.96 3.11 -13.87
C PRO A 200 24.81 3.51 -12.93
N PHE A 201 23.86 4.32 -13.45
CA PHE A 201 22.64 4.73 -12.74
C PHE A 201 21.67 3.59 -12.43
N HIS A 202 21.82 2.40 -13.01
CA HIS A 202 20.93 1.28 -12.70
C HIS A 202 21.04 0.87 -11.21
N TRP A 203 22.20 1.04 -10.55
CA TRP A 203 22.36 0.75 -9.12
C TRP A 203 21.54 1.71 -8.25
N PHE A 204 21.52 2.97 -8.63
CA PHE A 204 20.70 3.99 -7.96
C PHE A 204 19.20 3.69 -8.14
N ALA A 205 18.79 3.33 -9.36
CA ALA A 205 17.41 2.94 -9.63
C ALA A 205 16.99 1.72 -8.79
N LEU A 206 17.85 0.68 -8.71
CA LEU A 206 17.60 -0.50 -7.88
C LEU A 206 17.56 -0.18 -6.38
N GLY A 207 18.47 0.67 -5.88
CA GLY A 207 18.49 1.06 -4.46
C GLY A 207 17.25 1.85 -4.03
N THR A 208 16.71 2.67 -4.91
CA THR A 208 15.53 3.51 -4.65
C THR A 208 14.19 2.79 -4.87
N LEU A 209 14.19 1.64 -5.57
CA LEU A 209 12.97 0.84 -5.83
C LEU A 209 12.21 0.49 -4.55
N GLY A 210 12.91 0.06 -3.50
CA GLY A 210 12.28 -0.30 -2.22
C GLY A 210 11.56 0.89 -1.57
N THR A 211 12.18 2.08 -1.65
CA THR A 211 11.61 3.32 -1.09
C THR A 211 10.37 3.77 -1.86
N ILE A 212 10.45 3.76 -3.20
CA ILE A 212 9.33 4.17 -4.07
C ILE A 212 8.18 3.18 -3.97
N SER A 213 8.47 1.87 -3.90
CA SER A 213 7.47 0.83 -3.60
C SER A 213 6.77 1.09 -2.26
N GLY A 214 7.54 1.39 -1.21
CA GLY A 214 6.98 1.75 0.10
C GLY A 214 6.09 3.00 0.07
N ILE A 215 6.49 4.05 -0.67
CA ILE A 215 5.70 5.28 -0.83
C ILE A 215 4.40 4.98 -1.58
N SER A 216 4.46 4.31 -2.73
CA SER A 216 3.27 3.93 -3.50
C SER A 216 2.32 3.05 -2.67
N PHE A 217 2.86 2.09 -1.92
CA PHE A 217 2.07 1.27 -1.01
C PHE A 217 1.37 2.12 0.06
N MET A 218 2.08 3.02 0.74
CA MET A 218 1.47 3.91 1.73
C MET A 218 0.37 4.81 1.13
N LEU A 219 0.59 5.33 -0.09
CA LEU A 219 -0.42 6.14 -0.79
C LEU A 219 -1.69 5.34 -1.07
N ILE A 220 -1.58 4.11 -1.58
CA ILE A 220 -2.74 3.23 -1.79
C ILE A 220 -3.46 3.00 -0.45
N ASN A 221 -2.71 2.78 0.62
CA ASN A 221 -3.24 2.43 1.93
C ASN A 221 -4.04 3.54 2.60
N VAL A 222 -3.49 4.74 2.60
CA VAL A 222 -4.13 5.94 3.18
C VAL A 222 -5.39 6.28 2.41
N ARG A 223 -5.39 6.12 1.07
CA ARG A 223 -6.54 6.45 0.23
C ARG A 223 -7.72 5.51 0.43
N VAL A 224 -7.49 4.20 0.57
CA VAL A 224 -8.56 3.23 0.89
C VAL A 224 -9.19 3.57 2.25
N ALA A 225 -8.38 3.95 3.25
CA ALA A 225 -8.90 4.36 4.56
C ALA A 225 -9.77 5.63 4.47
N LEU A 226 -9.36 6.62 3.67
CA LEU A 226 -10.11 7.86 3.47
C LEU A 226 -11.39 7.65 2.64
N GLY A 227 -11.37 6.76 1.65
CA GLY A 227 -12.54 6.44 0.81
C GLY A 227 -13.67 5.79 1.60
N TRP A 228 -13.36 5.00 2.63
CA TRP A 228 -14.36 4.41 3.53
C TRP A 228 -14.86 5.41 4.59
N SER A 229 -14.00 6.28 5.11
CA SER A 229 -14.41 7.35 6.04
C SER A 229 -15.47 8.28 5.46
N GLN A 230 -15.48 8.53 4.15
CA GLN A 230 -16.50 9.36 3.50
C GLN A 230 -17.84 8.63 3.29
N SER A 231 -17.86 7.30 3.41
CA SER A 231 -19.08 6.50 3.30
C SER A 231 -19.81 6.35 4.64
N ASP A 232 -19.08 6.53 5.75
CA ASP A 232 -19.57 6.34 7.13
C ASP A 232 -19.86 7.64 7.89
N GLU A 233 -19.74 8.82 7.27
CA GLU A 233 -20.42 9.99 7.84
C GLU A 233 -21.91 9.87 7.53
N PRO A 234 -22.79 9.53 8.51
CA PRO A 234 -24.15 9.98 8.40
C PRO A 234 -24.03 11.49 8.23
N ILE A 235 -24.62 12.00 7.16
CA ILE A 235 -24.79 13.42 6.96
C ILE A 235 -25.50 13.87 8.24
N VAL A 236 -24.77 14.39 9.24
CA VAL A 236 -25.29 15.43 10.11
C VAL A 236 -25.43 16.58 9.14
N SER A 237 -26.49 16.47 8.34
CA SER A 237 -27.05 17.54 7.58
C SER A 237 -27.32 18.50 8.69
N ALA A 238 -26.47 19.52 8.81
CA ALA A 238 -26.79 20.67 9.61
C ALA A 238 -28.19 21.03 9.13
N SER A 239 -29.19 20.65 9.93
CA SER A 239 -30.58 20.92 9.64
C SER A 239 -30.59 22.38 9.31
N LYS A 240 -30.83 22.71 8.03
CA LYS A 240 -31.11 24.09 7.69
C LYS A 240 -32.31 24.41 8.55
N ILE A 241 -32.09 25.19 9.61
CA ILE A 241 -33.18 25.79 10.35
C ILE A 241 -33.85 26.68 9.31
N VAL A 242 -34.96 26.18 8.76
CA VAL A 242 -35.78 26.94 7.84
C VAL A 242 -36.53 27.93 8.72
N PHE A 243 -36.05 29.17 8.72
CA PHE A 243 -36.77 30.30 9.27
C PHE A 243 -37.89 30.64 8.29
N ASN A 244 -39.13 30.65 8.79
CA ASN A 244 -40.24 31.23 8.05
C ASN A 244 -40.01 32.75 7.89
N ALA A 245 -40.72 33.37 6.94
CA ALA A 245 -40.63 34.81 6.68
C ALA A 245 -41.04 35.69 7.89
N ASP A 246 -41.63 35.09 8.92
CA ASP A 246 -42.02 35.68 10.20
C ASP A 246 -40.96 35.50 11.31
N GLY A 247 -39.81 34.90 11.02
CA GLY A 247 -38.68 34.74 11.95
C GLY A 247 -38.82 33.58 12.94
N THR A 248 -39.85 32.73 12.80
CA THR A 248 -40.03 31.56 13.69
C THR A 248 -39.31 30.32 13.15
N PRO A 249 -38.62 29.53 14.01
CA PRO A 249 -37.99 28.28 13.60
C PRO A 249 -39.05 27.20 13.38
N SER A 250 -39.14 26.66 12.16
CA SER A 250 -39.99 25.51 11.86
C SER A 250 -39.17 24.21 11.95
N VAL A 251 -39.58 23.30 12.83
CA VAL A 251 -39.00 21.95 12.90
C VAL A 251 -39.76 21.07 11.89
N PRO A 252 -39.08 20.40 10.94
CA PRO A 252 -39.74 19.48 10.02
C PRO A 252 -40.33 18.29 10.80
N ALA A 253 -41.61 17.99 10.56
CA ALA A 253 -42.36 16.92 11.23
C ALA A 253 -41.80 15.50 11.03
N THR A 254 -40.74 15.33 10.23
CA THR A 254 -40.12 14.03 9.90
C THR A 254 -39.29 13.44 11.05
N VAL A 255 -39.02 14.19 12.13
CA VAL A 255 -38.20 13.69 13.27
C VAL A 255 -39.04 12.90 14.30
N LEU A 256 -40.38 12.95 14.24
CA LEU A 256 -41.22 12.33 15.27
C LEU A 256 -41.56 10.85 15.01
N THR A 257 -41.18 10.25 13.88
CA THR A 257 -41.54 8.85 13.57
C THR A 257 -40.46 7.81 13.87
N ASP A 258 -39.24 8.19 14.25
CA ASP A 258 -38.15 7.24 14.56
C ASP A 258 -37.92 7.03 16.07
N ILE A 259 -38.83 7.51 16.92
CA ILE A 259 -38.85 7.20 18.36
C ILE A 259 -40.13 6.41 18.65
N GLU A 260 -40.31 5.27 17.99
CA GLU A 260 -41.20 4.22 18.50
C GLU A 260 -40.36 3.33 19.43
N VAL A 261 -40.51 3.63 20.73
CA VAL A 261 -39.88 2.93 21.85
C VAL A 261 -40.39 1.49 21.88
N ASP A 262 -39.45 0.56 21.74
CA ASP A 262 -39.57 -0.87 22.00
C ASP A 262 -40.24 -1.09 23.38
N ASN A 263 -41.47 -1.58 23.34
CA ASN A 263 -42.30 -1.78 24.51
C ASN A 263 -42.21 -3.24 24.93
N GLY A 264 -41.38 -3.55 25.93
CA GLY A 264 -41.18 -4.91 26.42
C GLY A 264 -40.41 -4.99 27.73
N THR A 265 -41.13 -4.79 28.84
CA THR A 265 -40.94 -5.42 30.15
C THR A 265 -39.53 -5.48 30.75
N ASP A 266 -39.24 -4.64 31.75
CA ASP A 266 -39.18 -5.10 33.14
C ASP A 266 -38.99 -3.92 34.11
N LEU A 267 -39.75 -4.01 35.21
CA LEU A 267 -39.73 -3.08 36.33
C LEU A 267 -38.36 -3.06 37.01
N GLU A 268 -37.80 -1.89 37.32
CA GLU A 268 -37.42 -1.53 38.69
C GLU A 268 -37.14 -0.02 38.84
N ALA A 269 -37.76 0.50 39.89
CA ALA A 269 -37.62 1.77 40.57
C ALA A 269 -36.37 2.64 40.32
N GLY A 270 -36.65 3.92 40.02
CA GLY A 270 -36.09 5.02 40.82
C GLY A 270 -34.89 5.77 40.25
N LYS A 271 -35.16 6.90 39.58
CA LYS A 271 -34.78 8.26 40.06
C LYS A 271 -35.08 9.29 38.98
N ILE A 272 -36.00 10.18 39.32
CA ILE A 272 -36.25 11.47 38.67
C ILE A 272 -35.04 12.37 38.97
N LEU A 273 -34.46 12.98 37.94
CA LEU A 273 -33.64 14.19 38.11
C LEU A 273 -33.81 15.09 36.89
N VAL A 274 -34.79 15.98 37.06
CA VAL A 274 -34.97 17.26 36.35
C VAL A 274 -33.77 18.14 36.67
N ILE A 275 -33.13 18.74 35.66
CA ILE A 275 -32.50 20.06 35.80
C ILE A 275 -32.72 20.86 34.50
N ASP A 276 -33.57 21.87 34.63
CA ASP A 276 -33.76 23.03 33.73
C ASP A 276 -32.46 23.83 33.55
N VAL A 277 -32.19 24.29 32.32
CA VAL A 277 -32.29 25.69 31.81
C VAL A 277 -31.73 25.72 30.40
#